data_AF-A0A8E0S381-F1
#
_entry.id   AF-A0A8E0S381-F1
#
_cell.length_a   1.000
_cell.length_b   1.000
_cell.length_c   1.000
_cell.angle_alpha   90.00
_cell.angle_beta   90.00
_cell.angle_gamma   90.00
#
_symmetry.space_group_name_H-M   'P 1'
#
loop_
_entity.id
_entity.type
_entity.pdbx_description
1 polymer ?
#
loop_
_entity_poly.entity_id
_entity_poly.type
_entity_poly.pdbx_seq_one_letter_code
_entity_poly.pdbx_strand_id
1 'polypeptide(L)'
;MDAGCSAPIPCDDFLQFTKLLSARRKADDRIRNQLNALLPTASFVDKVDCRSKCEGFLKEMLLDHEKRNDAIKHCVNNTASRLEELKELRAKASPDEKHSVSRSFRRQQLLVTAIS
;
A
#
# COMPACT_ATOMS: atom_id res chain seq x y z
N MET A 1 -14.03 3.63 -15.63
CA MET A 1 -13.49 2.30 -15.28
C MET A 1 -12.07 2.53 -14.77
N ASP A 2 -11.92 2.69 -13.47
CA ASP A 2 -10.64 3.05 -12.83
C ASP A 2 -10.19 1.84 -11.99
N ALA A 3 -9.43 0.93 -12.61
CA ALA A 3 -9.06 -0.37 -12.05
C ALA A 3 -7.84 -0.31 -11.11
N GLY A 4 -7.38 0.89 -10.71
CA GLY A 4 -6.11 1.08 -10.02
C GLY A 4 -6.14 0.92 -8.50
N CYS A 5 -7.30 1.04 -7.84
CA CYS A 5 -7.34 1.21 -6.39
C CYS A 5 -7.66 -0.06 -5.57
N SER A 6 -8.31 -1.09 -6.17
CA SER A 6 -8.81 -2.25 -5.41
C SER A 6 -7.95 -3.51 -5.50
N ALA A 7 -6.91 -3.55 -6.32
CA ALA A 7 -6.04 -4.72 -6.41
C ALA A 7 -5.31 -4.95 -5.07
N PRO A 8 -5.19 -6.20 -4.60
CA PRO A 8 -4.31 -6.54 -3.48
C PRO A 8 -2.90 -6.03 -3.77
N ILE A 9 -2.24 -5.44 -2.78
CA ILE A 9 -0.87 -4.96 -2.95
C ILE A 9 0.06 -6.20 -2.87
N PRO A 10 0.72 -6.62 -3.96
CA PRO A 10 1.60 -7.77 -3.92
C PRO A 10 2.92 -7.38 -3.24
N CYS A 11 3.33 -8.18 -2.25
CA CYS A 11 4.54 -7.91 -1.47
C CYS A 11 5.83 -8.40 -2.17
N ASP A 12 5.68 -9.36 -3.09
CA ASP A 12 6.75 -10.06 -3.81
C ASP A 12 7.31 -9.26 -5.01
N ASP A 13 6.54 -8.28 -5.49
CA ASP A 13 6.92 -7.39 -6.58
C ASP A 13 7.10 -5.96 -6.04
N PHE A 14 8.35 -5.59 -5.83
CA PHE A 14 8.74 -4.27 -5.35
C PHE A 14 8.17 -3.12 -6.20
N LEU A 15 8.25 -3.25 -7.53
CA LEU A 15 7.87 -2.18 -8.43
C LEU A 15 6.35 -1.98 -8.41
N GLN A 16 5.61 -3.08 -8.34
CA GLN A 16 4.16 -3.03 -8.20
C GLN A 16 3.72 -2.53 -6.82
N PHE A 17 4.37 -2.98 -5.74
CA PHE A 17 4.12 -2.52 -4.38
C PHE A 17 4.30 -0.99 -4.27
N THR A 18 5.47 -0.49 -4.68
CA THR A 18 5.78 0.95 -4.61
C THR A 18 4.85 1.78 -5.48
N LYS A 19 4.55 1.34 -6.70
CA LYS A 19 3.60 2.02 -7.60
C LYS A 19 2.21 2.13 -6.98
N LEU A 20 1.68 1.04 -6.42
CA LEU A 20 0.35 1.02 -5.80
C LEU A 20 0.33 1.86 -4.52
N LEU A 21 1.37 1.78 -3.69
CA LEU A 21 1.49 2.58 -2.48
C LEU A 21 1.56 4.08 -2.81
N SER A 22 2.35 4.47 -3.81
CA SER A 22 2.39 5.85 -4.30
C SER A 22 1.06 6.32 -4.86
N ALA A 23 0.33 5.48 -5.60
CA ALA A 23 -1.00 5.81 -6.11
C ALA A 23 -2.00 6.04 -4.98
N ARG A 24 -1.96 5.20 -3.92
CA ARG A 24 -2.82 5.38 -2.75
C ARG A 24 -2.45 6.60 -1.90
N ARG A 25 -1.16 6.96 -1.80
CA ARG A 25 -0.74 8.20 -1.13
C ARG A 25 -1.22 9.45 -1.89
N LYS A 26 -1.18 9.42 -3.23
CA LYS A 26 -1.74 10.50 -4.07
C LYS A 26 -3.25 10.68 -3.94
N ALA A 27 -3.98 9.68 -3.45
CA ALA A 27 -5.39 9.84 -3.15
C ALA A 27 -5.60 10.84 -2.00
N ASP A 28 -4.72 10.82 -0.99
CA ASP A 28 -4.75 11.76 0.14
C ASP A 28 -4.52 13.20 -0.33
N ASP A 29 -3.66 13.42 -1.34
CA ASP A 29 -3.42 14.76 -1.92
C ASP A 29 -4.68 15.38 -2.55
N ARG A 30 -5.69 14.56 -2.86
CA ARG A 30 -6.94 15.00 -3.50
C ARG A 30 -8.07 15.28 -2.51
N ILE A 31 -7.84 15.13 -1.20
CA ILE A 31 -8.85 15.36 -0.15
C ILE A 31 -9.55 16.71 -0.32
N ARG A 32 -8.78 17.80 -0.50
CA ARG A 32 -9.35 19.14 -0.69
C ARG A 32 -10.25 19.22 -1.91
N ASN A 33 -9.81 18.63 -3.03
CA ASN A 33 -10.57 18.65 -4.28
C ASN A 33 -11.85 17.81 -4.15
N GLN A 34 -11.81 16.68 -3.44
CA GLN A 34 -12.99 15.85 -3.18
C GLN A 34 -13.98 16.55 -2.25
N LEU A 35 -13.51 17.18 -1.16
CA LEU A 35 -14.35 17.98 -0.27
C LEU A 35 -15.03 19.13 -1.03
N ASN A 36 -14.27 19.86 -1.86
CA ASN A 36 -14.82 20.94 -2.67
C ASN A 36 -15.86 20.47 -3.70
N ALA A 37 -15.77 19.22 -4.17
CA ALA A 37 -16.76 18.63 -5.06
C ALA A 37 -17.99 18.08 -4.31
N LEU A 38 -17.82 17.67 -3.05
CA LEU A 38 -18.88 17.14 -2.19
C LEU A 38 -19.74 18.23 -1.55
N LEU A 39 -19.13 19.38 -1.24
CA LEU A 39 -19.78 20.49 -0.55
C LEU A 39 -20.40 21.46 -1.57
N PRO A 40 -21.68 21.83 -1.40
CA PRO A 40 -22.32 22.80 -2.27
C PRO A 40 -21.70 24.19 -2.10
N THR A 41 -21.80 25.03 -3.13
CA THR A 41 -21.53 26.47 -2.98
C THR A 41 -22.56 27.09 -2.02
N ALA A 42 -22.23 28.24 -1.41
CA ALA A 42 -23.06 28.89 -0.40
C ALA A 42 -24.54 29.06 -0.80
N SER A 43 -24.81 29.30 -2.07
CA SER A 43 -26.15 29.42 -2.66
C SER A 43 -27.00 28.14 -2.69
N PHE A 44 -26.41 26.97 -2.43
CA PHE A 44 -27.09 25.66 -2.47
C PHE A 44 -26.93 24.88 -1.16
N VAL A 45 -26.49 25.52 -0.08
CA VAL A 45 -26.21 24.86 1.20
C VAL A 45 -27.43 24.17 1.80
N ASP A 46 -28.63 24.74 1.61
CA ASP A 46 -29.88 24.19 2.13
C ASP A 46 -30.35 22.92 1.40
N LYS A 47 -29.72 22.57 0.27
CA LYS A 47 -30.09 21.40 -0.55
C LYS A 47 -29.28 20.16 -0.24
N VAL A 48 -28.25 20.28 0.59
CA VAL A 48 -27.33 19.17 0.92
C VAL A 48 -27.11 19.14 2.42
N ASP A 49 -27.29 17.95 3.01
CA ASP A 49 -26.82 17.72 4.37
C ASP A 49 -25.27 17.64 4.37
N CYS A 50 -24.64 18.80 4.54
CA CYS A 50 -23.19 18.94 4.59
C CYS A 50 -22.58 18.08 5.69
N ARG A 51 -23.27 17.90 6.83
CA ARG A 51 -22.78 17.08 7.94
C ARG A 51 -22.70 15.62 7.50
N SER A 52 -23.79 15.08 6.97
CA SER A 52 -23.84 13.69 6.50
C SER A 52 -22.77 13.43 5.42
N LYS A 53 -22.58 14.37 4.47
CA LYS A 53 -21.54 14.26 3.44
C LYS A 53 -20.13 14.26 4.00
N CYS A 54 -19.82 15.16 4.93
CA CYS A 54 -18.52 15.20 5.58
C CYS A 54 -18.25 13.95 6.43
N GLU A 55 -19.25 13.47 7.19
CA GLU A 55 -19.14 12.25 8.00
C GLU A 55 -18.89 11.01 7.12
N GLY A 56 -19.62 10.89 6.00
CA GLY A 56 -19.41 9.82 5.02
C GLY A 56 -18.01 9.85 4.40
N PHE A 57 -17.56 11.02 3.97
CA PHE A 57 -16.23 11.20 3.41
C PHE A 57 -15.12 10.89 4.43
N LEU A 58 -15.26 11.35 5.67
CA LEU A 58 -14.31 11.04 6.75
C LEU A 58 -14.23 9.53 6.98
N LYS A 59 -15.38 8.84 7.02
CA LYS A 59 -15.43 7.38 7.18
C LYS A 59 -14.70 6.66 6.05
N GLU A 60 -14.94 7.05 4.81
CA GLU A 60 -14.25 6.47 3.65
C GLU A 60 -12.73 6.69 3.73
N MET A 61 -12.31 7.91 4.07
CA MET A 61 -10.88 8.26 4.22
C MET A 61 -10.20 7.41 5.30
N LEU A 62 -10.85 7.23 6.46
CA LEU A 62 -10.32 6.41 7.55
C LEU A 62 -10.21 4.93 7.16
N LEU A 63 -11.22 4.38 6.48
CA LEU A 63 -11.19 3.00 6.00
C LEU A 63 -10.08 2.78 4.99
N ASP A 64 -9.86 3.71 4.07
CA ASP A 64 -8.79 3.60 3.08
C ASP A 64 -7.40 3.76 3.71
N HIS A 65 -7.28 4.60 4.73
CA HIS A 65 -6.06 4.72 5.55
C HIS A 65 -5.75 3.41 6.29
N GLU A 66 -6.75 2.79 6.93
CA GLU A 66 -6.62 1.52 7.62
C GLU A 66 -6.17 0.40 6.67
N LYS A 67 -6.87 0.23 5.54
CA LYS A 67 -6.50 -0.75 4.50
C LYS A 67 -5.07 -0.57 4.01
N ARG A 68 -4.61 0.68 3.87
CA ARG A 68 -3.24 0.98 3.45
C ARG A 68 -2.23 0.58 4.53
N ASN A 69 -2.50 0.90 5.79
CA ASN A 69 -1.63 0.51 6.91
C ASN A 69 -1.53 -1.01 7.04
N ASP A 70 -2.65 -1.72 6.92
CA ASP A 70 -2.67 -3.17 7.00
C ASP A 70 -1.89 -3.82 5.86
N ALA A 71 -2.02 -3.31 4.63
CA ALA A 71 -1.24 -3.78 3.50
C ALA A 71 0.27 -3.57 3.68
N ILE A 72 0.68 -2.41 4.23
CA ILE A 72 2.09 -2.13 4.54
C ILE A 72 2.60 -3.10 5.61
N LYS A 73 1.88 -3.24 6.73
CA LYS A 73 2.26 -4.17 7.82
C LYS A 73 2.36 -5.61 7.31
N HIS A 74 1.39 -6.05 6.52
CA HIS A 74 1.41 -7.36 5.89
C HIS A 74 2.67 -7.57 5.04
N CYS A 75 3.02 -6.60 4.18
CA CYS A 75 4.21 -6.73 3.34
C CYS A 75 5.52 -6.64 4.13
N VAL A 76 5.62 -5.81 5.17
CA VAL A 76 6.79 -5.81 6.06
C VAL A 76 6.98 -7.19 6.69
N ASN A 77 5.91 -7.74 7.26
CA ASN A 77 5.96 -9.06 7.93
C ASN A 77 6.32 -10.17 6.94
N ASN A 78 5.63 -10.23 5.80
CA ASN A 78 5.89 -11.24 4.76
C ASN A 78 7.34 -11.14 4.25
N THR A 79 7.81 -9.93 3.99
CA THR A 79 9.16 -9.70 3.45
C THR A 79 10.23 -10.12 4.46
N ALA A 80 10.02 -9.83 5.75
CA ALA A 80 10.89 -10.23 6.85
C ALA A 80 10.93 -11.75 7.04
N SER A 81 9.77 -12.43 7.06
CA SER A 81 9.69 -13.89 7.17
C SER A 81 10.46 -14.58 6.05
N ARG A 82 10.26 -14.13 4.80
CA ARG A 82 10.96 -14.68 3.63
C ARG A 82 12.46 -14.40 3.64
N LEU A 83 12.91 -13.30 4.27
CA LEU A 83 14.33 -13.01 4.44
C LEU A 83 14.99 -14.02 5.39
N GLU A 84 14.33 -14.37 6.50
CA GLU A 84 14.82 -15.40 7.42
C GLU A 84 14.81 -16.79 6.78
N GLU A 85 13.77 -17.14 6.03
CA GLU A 85 13.73 -18.40 5.25
C GLU A 85 14.91 -18.50 4.27
N LEU A 86 15.17 -17.43 3.51
CA LEU A 86 16.28 -17.39 2.55
C LEU A 86 17.65 -17.43 3.24
N LYS A 87 17.77 -16.90 4.45
CA LYS A 87 18.98 -16.96 5.27
C LYS A 87 19.26 -18.39 5.73
N GLU A 88 18.24 -19.11 6.18
CA GLU A 88 18.36 -20.53 6.52
C GLU A 88 18.68 -21.40 5.31
N LEU A 89 17.98 -21.19 4.19
CA LEU A 89 18.24 -21.89 2.93
C LEU A 89 19.67 -21.65 2.46
N ARG A 90 20.17 -20.42 2.57
CA ARG A 90 21.55 -20.07 2.20
C ARG A 90 22.59 -20.79 3.06
N ALA A 91 22.30 -21.03 4.34
CA ALA A 91 23.17 -21.76 5.24
C ALA A 91 23.23 -23.26 4.91
N LYS A 92 22.15 -23.82 4.37
CA LYS A 92 22.00 -25.25 4.04
C LYS A 92 22.25 -25.58 2.55
N ALA A 93 22.38 -24.56 1.69
CA ALA A 93 22.47 -24.72 0.24
C ALA A 93 23.72 -25.49 -0.22
N SER A 94 23.54 -26.39 -1.17
CA SER A 94 24.64 -27.03 -1.90
C SER A 94 25.43 -26.01 -2.74
N PRO A 95 26.65 -26.33 -3.22
CA PRO A 95 27.44 -25.43 -4.06
C PRO A 95 26.67 -24.92 -5.30
N ASP A 96 25.86 -25.79 -5.92
CA ASP A 96 25.09 -25.47 -7.12
C ASP A 96 23.91 -24.53 -6.83
N GLU A 97 23.28 -24.66 -5.66
CA GLU A 97 22.15 -23.83 -5.22
C GLU A 97 22.60 -22.50 -4.59
N LYS A 98 23.83 -22.43 -4.08
CA LYS A 98 24.33 -21.29 -3.30
C LYS A 98 24.23 -19.98 -4.07
N HIS A 99 24.45 -20.01 -5.39
CA HIS A 99 24.38 -18.83 -6.24
C HIS A 99 22.93 -18.34 -6.42
N SER A 100 21.97 -19.23 -6.67
CA SER A 100 20.56 -18.87 -6.86
C SER A 100 19.94 -18.35 -5.55
N VAL A 101 20.20 -19.03 -4.43
CA VAL A 101 19.70 -18.63 -3.11
C VAL A 101 20.31 -17.29 -2.68
N SER A 102 21.62 -17.07 -2.92
CA SER A 102 22.26 -15.79 -2.61
C SER A 102 21.69 -14.63 -3.45
N ARG A 103 21.33 -14.88 -4.71
CA ARG A 103 20.65 -13.87 -5.55
C ARG A 103 19.27 -13.52 -4.99
N SER A 104 18.48 -14.53 -4.65
CA SER A 104 17.14 -14.35 -4.06
C SER A 104 17.23 -13.60 -2.73
N PHE A 105 18.19 -13.95 -1.87
CA PHE A 105 18.44 -13.27 -0.59
C PHE A 105 18.75 -11.78 -0.78
N ARG A 106 19.65 -11.43 -1.72
CA ARG A 106 19.97 -10.02 -2.03
C ARG A 106 18.74 -9.24 -2.52
N ARG A 107 17.93 -9.85 -3.39
CA ARG A 107 16.68 -9.24 -3.87
C ARG A 107 15.70 -8.99 -2.72
N GLN A 108 15.54 -9.96 -1.83
CA GLN A 108 14.68 -9.85 -0.66
C GLN A 108 15.18 -8.78 0.32
N GLN A 109 16.50 -8.64 0.47
CA GLN A 109 17.07 -7.63 1.36
C GLN A 109 16.87 -6.20 0.84
N LEU A 110 16.99 -5.99 -0.48
CA LEU A 110 16.66 -4.72 -1.13
C LEU A 110 15.18 -4.35 -0.94
N LEU A 111 14.29 -5.34 -1.02
CA LEU A 111 12.87 -5.19 -0.74
C LEU A 111 12.61 -4.68 0.68
N VAL A 112 13.23 -5.28 1.70
CA VAL A 112 13.10 -4.83 3.10
C VAL A 112 13.51 -3.37 3.23
N THR A 113 14.70 -3.01 2.74
CA THR A 113 15.23 -1.63 2.84
C THR A 113 14.33 -0.57 2.21
N ALA A 114 13.58 -0.93 1.18
CA ALA A 114 12.74 0.04 0.46
C ALA A 114 11.30 0.11 0.98
N ILE A 115 10.86 -0.86 1.79
CA ILE A 115 9.55 -0.84 2.47
C ILE A 115 9.68 -0.23 3.88
N SER A 116 10.84 -0.38 4.51
CA SER A 116 11.17 0.19 5.84
C SER A 116 11.36 1.71 5.77
#